data_AF-A0A371SM17-F1
#
_entry.id   AF-A0A371SM17-F1
#
_cell.length_a   1.000
_cell.length_b   1.000
_cell.length_c   1.000
_cell.angle_alpha   90.00
_cell.angle_beta   90.00
_cell.angle_gamma   90.00
#
_symmetry.space_group_name_H-M   'P 1'
#
loop_
_entity.id
_entity.type
_entity.pdbx_description
1 polymer ?
#
loop_
_entity_poly.entity_id
_entity_poly.type
_entity_poly.pdbx_seq_one_letter_code
_entity_poly.pdbx_strand_id
1 'polypeptide(L)' 'MEMNMYMEISVILFLIFAFSFAHSIFKGTHKIVAKIISATVISLCSFVIIWRTASLLSYFH' A
#
# COMPACT_ATOMS: atom_id res chain seq x y z
N MET A 1 8.02 -8.99 -20.81
CA MET A 1 6.77 -8.20 -20.91
C MET A 1 7.09 -6.88 -20.24
N GLU A 2 7.24 -5.78 -20.99
CA GLU A 2 7.44 -4.46 -20.37
C GLU A 2 6.25 -4.17 -19.47
N MET A 3 6.46 -4.16 -18.16
CA MET A 3 5.39 -3.81 -17.23
C MET A 3 5.10 -2.32 -17.44
N ASN A 4 3.83 -1.99 -17.67
CA ASN A 4 3.44 -0.63 -18.05
C ASN A 4 3.68 0.33 -16.87
N MET A 5 4.50 1.36 -17.05
CA MET A 5 4.81 2.37 -16.03
C MET A 5 3.54 3.02 -15.45
N TYR A 6 2.52 3.26 -16.28
CA TYR A 6 1.23 3.80 -15.82
C TYR A 6 0.47 2.81 -14.91
N MET A 7 0.62 1.51 -15.14
CA MET A 7 0.05 0.47 -14.27
C MET A 7 0.74 0.46 -12.91
N GLU A 8 2.08 0.53 -12.89
CA GLU A 8 2.86 0.62 -11.65
C GLU A 8 2.46 1.84 -10.80
N ILE A 9 2.37 3.01 -11.42
CA ILE A 9 1.92 4.24 -10.74
C ILE A 9 0.49 4.07 -10.21
N SER A 10 -0.42 3.50 -11.01
CA SER A 10 -1.80 3.27 -10.60
C SER A 10 -1.90 2.31 -9.40
N VAL A 11 -1.08 1.26 -9.38
CA VAL A 11 -1.00 0.32 -8.26
C VAL A 11 -0.47 1.00 -7.00
N ILE A 12 0.57 1.83 -7.12
CA ILE A 12 1.12 2.59 -5.99
C ILE A 12 0.04 3.52 -5.40
N LEU A 13 -0.69 4.26 -6.25
CA LEU A 13 -1.77 5.14 -5.80
C LEU A 13 -2.89 4.36 -5.11
N PHE A 14 -3.28 3.20 -5.65
CA PHE A 14 -4.27 2.33 -5.04
C PHE A 14 -3.81 1.82 -3.66
N LEU A 15 -2.54 1.45 -3.51
CA LEU A 15 -1.97 1.00 -2.24
C LEU A 15 -1.93 2.13 -1.20
N ILE A 16 -1.63 3.37 -1.61
CA ILE A 16 -1.67 4.55 -0.72
C ILE A 16 -3.11 4.79 -0.22
N PHE A 17 -4.11 4.64 -1.10
CA PHE A 17 -5.51 4.73 -0.71
C PHE A 17 -5.90 3.63 0.29
N ALA A 18 -5.55 2.37 -0.01
CA ALA A 18 -5.82 1.23 0.87
C ALA A 18 -5.14 1.39 2.24
N PHE A 19 -3.89 1.86 2.27
CA PHE A 19 -3.17 2.20 3.49
C PHE A 19 -3.90 3.25 4.30
N SER A 20 -4.32 4.35 3.66
CA SER A 20 -5.02 5.46 4.32
C SER A 20 -6.35 5.02 4.93
N PHE A 21 -7.10 4.18 4.20
CA PHE A 21 -8.34 3.58 4.68
C PHE A 21 -8.11 2.67 5.88
N ALA A 22 -7.14 1.75 5.79
CA ALA A 22 -6.79 0.84 6.89
C ALA A 22 -6.33 1.61 8.14
N HIS A 23 -5.53 2.67 7.96
CA HIS A 23 -5.08 3.54 9.04
C HIS A 23 -6.24 4.30 9.71
N SER A 24 -7.23 4.77 8.94
CA SER A 24 -8.45 5.37 9.47
C SER A 24 -9.23 4.39 10.35
N ILE A 25 -9.39 3.14 9.90
CA ILE A 25 -10.02 2.06 10.69
C ILE A 25 -9.21 1.78 11.96
N PHE A 26 -7.89 1.68 11.87
CA PHE A 26 -7.00 1.39 13.00
C PHE A 26 -7.16 2.42 14.12
N LYS A 27 -7.26 3.71 13.76
CA LYS A 27 -7.48 4.81 14.72
C LYS A 27 -8.92 4.89 15.21
N GLY A 28 -9.91 4.65 14.36
CA GLY A 28 -11.33 4.88 14.65
C GLY A 28 -12.05 3.71 15.34
N THR A 29 -11.49 2.50 15.34
CA THR A 29 -12.17 1.32 15.91
C THR A 29 -11.72 1.01 17.33
N HIS A 30 -12.67 0.62 18.19
CA HIS A 30 -12.38 0.07 19.53
C HIS A 30 -12.26 -1.46 19.54
N LYS A 31 -12.67 -2.13 18.44
CA LYS A 31 -12.62 -3.59 18.35
C LYS A 31 -11.18 -4.06 18.08
N ILE A 32 -10.62 -4.84 19.01
CA ILE A 32 -9.24 -5.36 18.93
C ILE A 32 -9.00 -6.11 17.62
N VAL A 33 -9.94 -6.97 17.21
CA VAL A 33 -9.84 -7.74 15.96
C VAL A 33 -9.69 -6.83 14.75
N ALA A 34 -10.48 -5.76 14.67
CA ALA A 34 -10.40 -4.80 13.57
C ALA A 34 -9.08 -4.00 13.59
N LYS A 35 -8.51 -3.72 14.76
CA LYS A 35 -7.18 -3.11 14.88
C LYS A 35 -6.07 -4.04 14.38
N ILE A 36 -6.13 -5.32 14.73
CA ILE A 36 -5.12 -6.30 14.27
C ILE A 36 -5.17 -6.42 12.74
N ILE A 37 -6.37 -6.60 12.18
CA ILE A 37 -6.55 -6.72 10.73
C ILE A 37 -6.05 -5.46 10.02
N SER A 38 -6.44 -4.27 10.50
CA SER A 38 -5.98 -3.01 9.88
C SER A 38 -4.47 -2.82 10.01
N ALA A 39 -3.85 -3.17 11.13
CA ALA A 39 -2.39 -3.15 11.29
C ALA A 39 -1.68 -4.08 10.29
N THR A 40 -2.21 -5.28 10.06
CA THR A 40 -1.68 -6.21 9.05
C THR A 40 -1.77 -5.62 7.65
N VAL A 41 -2.92 -5.02 7.30
CA VAL A 41 -3.10 -4.36 5.99
C VAL A 41 -2.16 -3.18 5.80
N ILE A 42 -1.97 -2.35 6.84
CA ILE A 42 -1.02 -1.24 6.85
C ILE A 42 0.40 -1.75 6.58
N SER A 43 0.84 -2.78 7.31
CA SER A 43 2.19 -3.35 7.15
C SER A 43 2.42 -3.88 5.74
N LEU A 44 1.43 -4.61 5.20
CA LEU A 44 1.53 -5.19 3.87
C LEU A 44 1.52 -4.11 2.77
N CYS A 45 0.66 -3.09 2.90
CA CYS A 45 0.65 -1.95 1.98
C CYS A 45 1.98 -1.20 2.00
N SER A 46 2.53 -0.91 3.18
CA SER A 46 3.84 -0.24 3.30
C SER A 46 4.94 -1.00 2.58
N PHE A 47 5.01 -2.32 2.80
CA PHE A 47 6.02 -3.16 2.14
C PHE A 47 5.87 -3.13 0.61
N VAL A 48 4.65 -3.32 0.11
CA VAL A 48 4.40 -3.36 -1.34
C VAL A 48 4.63 -1.98 -1.98
N ILE A 49 4.27 -0.87 -1.31
CA ILE A 49 4.56 0.49 -1.82
C ILE A 49 6.06 0.69 -1.98
N ILE A 50 6.87 0.32 -0.98
CA ILE A 50 8.33 0.44 -1.06
C ILE A 50 8.87 -0.42 -2.21
N TRP A 51 8.43 -1.67 -2.30
CA TRP A 51 8.84 -2.59 -3.37
C TRP A 51 8.51 -2.05 -4.77
N ARG A 52 7.27 -1.60 -4.98
CA ARG A 52 6.83 -1.05 -6.27
C ARG A 52 7.53 0.26 -6.60
N THR A 53 7.77 1.11 -5.61
CA THR A 53 8.53 2.36 -5.81
C THR A 53 9.98 2.07 -6.20
N ALA A 54 10.63 1.08 -5.57
CA ALA A 54 11.97 0.62 -5.95
C ALA A 54 11.98 0.04 -7.38
N SER A 55 10.96 -0.75 -7.74
CA SER A 55 10.79 -1.24 -9.12
C SER A 55 10.62 -0.08 -10.10
N LEU A 56 9.83 0.94 -9.77
CA LEU A 56 9.64 2.12 -10.61
C LEU A 56 10.93 2.92 -10.78
N LEU A 57 11.75 3.04 -9.73
CA LEU A 57 13.06 3.71 -9.82
C LEU A 57 13.99 3.02 -10.83
N SER A 58 13.94 1.69 -10.92
CA SER A 58 14.70 0.94 -11.94
C SER A 58 14.23 1.16 -13.38
N TYR A 59 13.09 1.82 -13.62
CA TYR A 59 12.69 2.26 -14.96
C TYR A 59 13.39 3.55 -15.41
N PHE A 60 13.88 4.36 -14.46
CA PHE A 60 14.53 5.63 -14.74
C PHE A 60 16.06 5.56 -14.67
N HIS A 61 16.60 4.39 -14.30
CA HIS A 61 18.03 4.08 -14.25
C HIS A 61 18.35 3.00 -15.28
#